data_AF-A0A535XEF0-F1
#
_entry.id   AF-A0A535XEF0-F1
#
_cell.length_a   1.000
_cell.length_b   1.000
_cell.length_c   1.000
_cell.angle_alpha   90.00
_cell.angle_beta   90.00
_cell.angle_gamma   90.00
#
_symmetry.space_group_name_H-M   'P 1'
#
loop_
_entity.id
_entity.type
_entity.pdbx_description
1 polymer ?
#
loop_
_entity_poly.entity_id
_entity_poly.type
_entity_poly.pdbx_seq_one_letter_code
_entity_poly.pdbx_strand_id
1 'polypeptide(L)'
;MTSQASRQADQRFRHRLEIAVIPVLESADALVYSVVGLVFFLAAAGMLIYSVLAFPVEIEHSGFPIAIITLINDLLLVMIIMEVLRTVLSYLAERGTSLRPFLFIAAISATRRILAIGAQMSVAGDTLPGDRFQQAMIDLGVNAGVILAIALALYLLARHPDSAAPPR
;
A
#
# COMPACT_ATOMS: atom_id res chain seq x y z
N MET A 1 -0.15 1.41 -57.87
CA MET A 1 -1.48 1.66 -57.26
C MET A 1 -1.92 0.57 -56.26
N THR A 2 -1.29 -0.61 -56.21
CA THR A 2 -1.61 -1.71 -55.27
C THR A 2 -1.06 -1.56 -53.84
N SER A 3 -0.09 -0.66 -53.60
CA SER A 3 0.57 -0.50 -52.29
C SER A 3 -0.20 0.35 -51.26
N GLN A 4 -1.22 1.13 -51.67
CA GLN A 4 -2.00 1.97 -50.76
C GLN A 4 -3.22 1.23 -50.18
N ALA A 5 -3.81 0.31 -50.95
CA ALA A 5 -4.98 -0.47 -50.52
C ALA A 5 -4.64 -1.49 -49.41
N SER A 6 -3.45 -2.10 -49.45
CA SER A 6 -3.00 -3.03 -48.41
C SER A 6 -2.66 -2.33 -47.08
N ARG A 7 -2.13 -1.10 -47.12
CA ARG A 7 -1.85 -0.29 -45.91
C ARG A 7 -3.13 0.19 -45.20
N GLN A 8 -4.21 0.47 -45.94
CA GLN A 8 -5.48 0.88 -45.36
C GLN A 8 -6.25 -0.27 -44.69
N ALA A 9 -6.16 -1.49 -45.24
CA ALA A 9 -6.81 -2.67 -44.65
C ALA A 9 -6.20 -3.02 -43.28
N ASP A 10 -4.88 -2.93 -43.16
CA ASP A 10 -4.15 -3.24 -41.93
C ASP A 10 -4.41 -2.20 -40.81
N GLN A 11 -4.55 -0.93 -41.18
CA GLN A 11 -4.93 0.15 -40.24
C GLN A 11 -6.36 -0.01 -39.70
N ARG A 12 -7.33 -0.40 -40.53
CA ARG A 12 -8.72 -0.65 -40.08
C ARG A 12 -8.83 -1.85 -39.14
N PHE A 13 -8.03 -2.88 -39.36
CA PHE A 13 -8.06 -4.09 -38.53
C PHE A 13 -7.48 -3.84 -37.14
N ARG A 14 -6.35 -3.10 -37.05
CA ARG A 14 -5.78 -2.65 -35.77
C ARG A 14 -6.74 -1.76 -34.98
N HIS A 15 -7.42 -0.82 -35.63
CA HIS A 15 -8.37 0.08 -34.96
C HIS A 15 -9.58 -0.65 -34.38
N ARG A 16 -10.09 -1.70 -35.06
CA ARG A 16 -11.18 -2.53 -34.53
C ARG A 16 -10.75 -3.40 -33.36
N LEU A 17 -9.50 -3.87 -33.35
CA LEU A 17 -8.93 -4.61 -32.22
C LEU A 17 -8.74 -3.71 -30.99
N GLU A 18 -8.23 -2.49 -31.16
CA GLU A 18 -8.12 -1.52 -30.06
C GLU A 18 -9.48 -1.20 -29.42
N ILE A 19 -10.52 -0.97 -30.22
CA ILE A 19 -11.85 -0.58 -29.70
C ILE A 19 -12.55 -1.72 -28.96
N ALA A 20 -12.29 -2.99 -29.29
CA ALA A 20 -12.96 -4.13 -28.68
C ALA A 20 -12.19 -4.74 -27.49
N VAL A 21 -10.85 -4.72 -27.52
CA VAL A 21 -10.03 -5.37 -26.49
C VAL A 21 -9.85 -4.47 -25.25
N ILE A 22 -9.71 -3.16 -25.44
CA ILE A 22 -9.54 -2.19 -24.34
C ILE A 22 -10.70 -2.22 -23.33
N PRO A 23 -11.99 -2.17 -23.72
CA PRO A 23 -13.09 -2.15 -22.74
C PRO A 23 -13.26 -3.47 -21.97
N VAL A 24 -12.90 -4.61 -22.59
CA VAL A 24 -12.91 -5.91 -21.91
C VAL A 24 -11.78 -6.01 -20.89
N LEU A 25 -10.59 -5.49 -21.23
CA LEU A 25 -9.45 -5.44 -20.31
C LEU A 25 -9.74 -4.50 -19.12
N GLU A 26 -10.31 -3.31 -19.36
CA GLU A 26 -10.69 -2.38 -18.29
C GLU A 26 -11.72 -2.97 -17.33
N SER A 27 -12.69 -3.73 -17.85
CA SER A 27 -13.70 -4.40 -17.03
C SER A 27 -13.10 -5.55 -16.21
N ALA A 28 -12.16 -6.29 -16.78
CA ALA A 28 -11.45 -7.37 -16.10
C ALA A 28 -10.56 -6.84 -14.97
N ASP A 29 -9.83 -5.74 -15.20
CA ASP A 29 -9.06 -5.06 -14.15
C ASP A 29 -9.96 -4.62 -13.00
N ALA A 30 -11.07 -3.92 -13.30
CA ALA A 30 -12.01 -3.46 -12.29
C ALA A 30 -12.56 -4.63 -11.45
N LEU A 31 -12.84 -5.79 -12.07
CA LEU A 31 -13.29 -6.99 -11.37
C LEU A 31 -12.22 -7.52 -10.40
N VAL A 32 -10.98 -7.68 -10.87
CA VAL A 32 -9.87 -8.20 -10.06
C VAL A 32 -9.61 -7.28 -8.86
N TYR A 33 -9.51 -5.97 -9.08
CA TYR A 33 -9.27 -5.01 -8.00
C TYR A 33 -10.42 -4.95 -7.00
N SER A 34 -11.67 -5.09 -7.46
CA SER A 34 -12.83 -5.14 -6.56
C SER A 34 -12.80 -6.37 -5.66
N VAL A 35 -12.45 -7.54 -6.20
CA VAL A 35 -12.28 -8.77 -5.42
C VAL A 35 -11.14 -8.62 -4.41
N VAL A 36 -9.99 -8.08 -4.84
CA VAL A 36 -8.85 -7.81 -3.96
C VAL A 36 -9.27 -6.87 -2.82
N GLY A 37 -9.91 -5.75 -3.14
CA GLY A 37 -10.38 -4.79 -2.13
C GLY A 37 -11.35 -5.43 -1.12
N LEU A 38 -12.28 -6.27 -1.59
CA LEU A 38 -13.20 -6.99 -0.72
C LEU A 38 -12.47 -7.96 0.22
N VAL A 39 -11.49 -8.71 -0.29
CA VAL A 39 -10.70 -9.65 0.53
C VAL A 39 -9.90 -8.90 1.60
N PHE A 40 -9.22 -7.80 1.23
CA PHE A 40 -8.49 -6.97 2.20
C PHE A 40 -9.43 -6.40 3.27
N PHE A 41 -10.61 -5.92 2.88
CA PHE A 41 -11.60 -5.40 3.82
C PHE A 41 -12.08 -6.48 4.81
N LEU A 42 -12.44 -7.67 4.31
CA LEU A 42 -12.88 -8.76 5.16
C LEU A 42 -11.76 -9.27 6.08
N ALA A 43 -10.52 -9.32 5.60
CA ALA A 43 -9.36 -9.69 6.42
C ALA A 43 -9.12 -8.67 7.54
N ALA A 44 -9.16 -7.36 7.24
CA ALA A 44 -9.03 -6.31 8.25
C ALA A 44 -10.15 -6.38 9.29
N ALA A 45 -11.40 -6.51 8.84
CA ALA A 45 -12.56 -6.62 9.73
C ALA A 45 -12.50 -7.89 10.60
N GLY A 46 -12.16 -9.03 10.00
CA GLY A 46 -12.02 -10.30 10.71
C GLY A 46 -10.92 -10.25 11.77
N MET A 47 -9.74 -9.72 11.41
CA MET A 47 -8.64 -9.54 12.37
C MET A 47 -9.03 -8.59 13.49
N LEU A 48 -9.71 -7.47 13.19
CA LEU A 48 -10.17 -6.52 14.20
C LEU A 48 -11.13 -7.19 15.20
N ILE A 49 -12.13 -7.92 14.69
CA ILE A 49 -13.08 -8.64 15.52
C ILE A 49 -12.36 -9.68 16.38
N TYR A 50 -11.48 -10.48 15.78
CA TYR A 50 -10.68 -11.48 16.50
C TYR A 50 -9.89 -10.83 17.64
N SER A 51 -9.19 -9.73 17.38
CA SER A 51 -8.37 -9.03 18.37
C SER A 51 -9.18 -8.56 19.57
N VAL A 52 -10.36 -8.00 19.32
CA VAL A 52 -11.27 -7.53 20.38
C VAL A 52 -11.83 -8.68 21.20
N LEU A 53 -12.19 -9.80 20.56
CA LEU A 53 -12.72 -10.98 21.25
C LEU A 53 -11.64 -11.75 22.02
N ALA A 54 -10.41 -11.77 21.53
CA ALA A 54 -9.28 -12.44 22.18
C ALA A 54 -8.73 -11.65 23.38
N PHE A 55 -8.89 -10.32 23.40
CA PHE A 55 -8.30 -9.45 24.41
C PHE A 55 -8.66 -9.80 25.87
N PRO A 56 -9.92 -10.08 26.25
CA PRO A 56 -10.26 -10.48 27.62
C PRO A 56 -9.58 -11.79 28.04
N VAL A 57 -9.53 -12.76 27.13
CA VAL A 57 -8.89 -14.06 27.36
C VAL A 57 -7.38 -13.88 27.59
N GLU A 58 -6.75 -13.03 26.79
CA GLU A 58 -5.32 -12.72 26.91
C GLU A 58 -4.99 -12.00 28.23
N ILE A 59 -5.88 -11.14 28.73
CA ILE A 59 -5.73 -10.52 30.06
C ILE A 59 -5.70 -11.60 31.15
N GLU A 60 -6.60 -12.58 31.08
CA GLU A 60 -6.68 -13.65 32.08
C GLU A 60 -5.46 -14.59 32.05
N HIS A 61 -4.90 -14.86 30.86
CA HIS A 61 -3.83 -15.85 30.69
C HIS A 61 -2.42 -15.25 30.85
N SER A 62 -2.19 -14.06 30.28
CA SER A 62 -0.87 -13.46 30.12
C SER A 62 -0.70 -12.17 30.93
N GLY A 63 -1.79 -11.67 31.53
CA GLY A 63 -1.82 -10.41 32.27
C GLY A 63 -2.02 -9.19 31.39
N PHE A 64 -2.48 -8.10 32.02
CA PHE A 64 -2.85 -6.86 31.32
C PHE A 64 -1.75 -6.23 30.44
N PRO A 65 -0.47 -6.16 30.87
CA PRO A 65 0.58 -5.55 30.05
C PRO A 65 0.80 -6.28 28.73
N ILE A 66 0.86 -7.62 28.77
CA ILE A 66 1.09 -8.45 27.58
C ILE A 66 -0.14 -8.39 26.66
N ALA A 67 -1.35 -8.50 27.22
CA ALA A 67 -2.59 -8.42 26.46
C ALA A 67 -2.73 -7.10 25.68
N ILE A 68 -2.33 -5.96 26.28
CA ILE A 68 -2.32 -4.66 25.59
C ILE A 68 -1.34 -4.64 24.43
N ILE A 69 -0.14 -5.20 24.58
CA ILE A 69 0.85 -5.25 23.49
C ILE A 69 0.31 -6.08 22.34
N THR A 70 -0.25 -7.25 22.63
CA THR A 70 -0.86 -8.13 21.63
C THR A 70 -1.97 -7.39 20.88
N LEU A 71 -2.88 -6.75 21.60
CA LEU A 71 -3.95 -5.95 21.00
C LEU A 71 -3.39 -4.83 20.11
N ILE A 72 -2.39 -4.08 20.58
CA ILE A 72 -1.75 -3.03 19.78
C ILE A 72 -1.15 -3.62 18.50
N ASN A 73 -0.43 -4.73 18.59
CA ASN A 73 0.16 -5.40 17.43
C ASN A 73 -0.89 -5.83 16.41
N ASP A 74 -2.00 -6.40 16.89
CA ASP A 74 -3.08 -6.82 16.03
C ASP A 74 -3.79 -5.63 15.38
N LEU A 75 -4.02 -4.55 16.13
CA LEU A 75 -4.58 -3.30 15.57
C LEU A 75 -3.63 -2.64 14.56
N LEU A 76 -2.33 -2.72 14.78
CA LEU A 76 -1.33 -2.27 13.82
C LEU A 76 -1.38 -3.11 12.53
N LEU A 77 -1.56 -4.43 12.66
CA LEU A 77 -1.76 -5.32 11.51
C LEU A 77 -3.04 -4.97 10.74
N VAL A 78 -4.17 -4.83 11.44
CA VAL A 78 -5.44 -4.36 10.85
C VAL A 78 -5.20 -3.07 10.08
N MET A 79 -4.46 -2.14 10.67
CA MET A 79 -4.24 -0.87 10.03
C MET A 79 -3.26 -0.94 8.85
N ILE A 80 -2.29 -1.85 8.86
CA ILE A 80 -1.48 -2.15 7.66
C ILE A 80 -2.38 -2.66 6.52
N ILE A 81 -3.28 -3.61 6.82
CA ILE A 81 -4.22 -4.17 5.83
C ILE A 81 -5.12 -3.04 5.27
N MET A 82 -5.65 -2.17 6.14
CA MET A 82 -6.47 -1.03 5.73
C MET A 82 -5.70 0.02 4.91
N GLU A 83 -4.40 0.20 5.17
CA GLU A 83 -3.55 1.08 4.36
C GLU A 83 -3.36 0.52 2.94
N VAL A 84 -3.10 -0.78 2.82
CA VAL A 84 -3.01 -1.45 1.52
C VAL A 84 -4.35 -1.38 0.80
N LEU A 85 -5.47 -1.61 1.50
CA LEU A 85 -6.82 -1.44 0.94
C LEU A 85 -7.03 -0.04 0.37
N ARG A 86 -6.68 1.01 1.12
CA ARG A 86 -6.77 2.40 0.65
C ARG A 86 -5.97 2.61 -0.63
N THR A 87 -4.81 1.98 -0.74
CA THR A 87 -3.95 2.03 -1.94
C THR A 87 -4.61 1.39 -3.14
N VAL A 88 -5.17 0.19 -2.96
CA VAL A 88 -5.91 -0.52 -4.00
C VAL A 88 -7.10 0.30 -4.47
N LEU A 89 -7.82 0.93 -3.54
CA LEU A 89 -8.97 1.78 -3.84
C LEU A 89 -8.56 3.11 -4.51
N SER A 90 -7.45 3.74 -4.11
CA SER A 90 -6.98 4.97 -4.77
C SER A 90 -6.48 4.68 -6.19
N TYR A 91 -5.81 3.55 -6.39
CA TYR A 91 -5.42 3.08 -7.71
C TYR A 91 -6.63 2.85 -8.62
N LEU A 92 -7.70 2.26 -8.07
CA LEU A 92 -8.99 2.08 -8.76
C LEU A 92 -9.63 3.43 -9.13
N ALA A 93 -9.52 4.45 -8.27
CA ALA A 93 -10.09 5.77 -8.51
C ALA A 93 -9.32 6.59 -9.56
N GLU A 94 -7.98 6.48 -9.61
CA GLU A 94 -7.12 7.36 -10.40
C GLU A 94 -6.65 6.78 -11.75
N ARG A 95 -7.10 5.57 -12.13
CA ARG A 95 -6.74 4.91 -13.41
C ARG A 95 -5.22 4.88 -13.71
N GLY A 96 -4.40 4.67 -12.68
CA GLY A 96 -3.02 4.17 -12.81
C GLY A 96 -1.93 5.12 -13.33
N THR A 97 -2.15 6.43 -13.47
CA THR A 97 -1.17 7.30 -14.17
C THR A 97 -0.27 8.18 -13.28
N SER A 98 -0.36 8.11 -11.95
CA SER A 98 0.52 8.94 -11.10
C SER A 98 1.26 8.15 -10.02
N LEU A 99 2.58 8.35 -9.95
CA LEU A 99 3.47 7.75 -8.94
C LEU A 99 3.33 8.41 -7.55
N ARG A 100 2.77 9.63 -7.48
CA ARG A 100 2.66 10.40 -6.23
C ARG A 100 1.80 9.70 -5.17
N PRO A 101 0.57 9.24 -5.44
CA PRO A 101 -0.24 8.51 -4.48
C PRO A 101 0.48 7.28 -3.94
N PHE A 102 1.15 6.52 -4.81
CA PHE A 102 1.90 5.33 -4.40
C PHE A 102 3.04 5.69 -3.43
N LEU A 103 3.80 6.75 -3.71
CA LEU A 103 4.87 7.24 -2.83
C LEU A 103 4.32 7.75 -1.48
N PHE A 104 3.20 8.47 -1.48
CA PHE A 104 2.57 8.93 -0.24
C PHE A 104 2.11 7.77 0.65
N ILE A 105 1.49 6.75 0.06
CA ILE A 105 1.11 5.52 0.77
C ILE A 105 2.35 4.84 1.37
N ALA A 106 3.42 4.68 0.59
CA ALA A 106 4.65 4.04 1.07
C ALA A 106 5.23 4.79 2.28
N ALA A 107 5.18 6.13 2.28
CA ALA A 107 5.61 6.95 3.41
C ALA A 107 4.72 6.77 4.66
N ILE A 108 3.39 6.72 4.49
CA ILE A 108 2.45 6.47 5.59
C ILE A 108 2.69 5.09 6.21
N SER A 109 2.88 4.06 5.38
CA SER A 109 3.17 2.69 5.83
C SER A 109 4.48 2.59 6.61
N ALA A 110 5.56 3.21 6.13
CA ALA A 110 6.83 3.26 6.84
C ALA A 110 6.71 4.00 8.18
N THR A 111 5.98 5.12 8.22
CA THR A 111 5.74 5.88 9.45
C THR A 111 4.97 5.05 10.48
N ARG A 112 3.93 4.32 10.03
CA ARG A 112 3.17 3.39 10.87
C ARG A 112 4.06 2.31 11.48
N ARG A 113 4.96 1.71 10.70
CA ARG A 113 5.88 0.67 11.19
C ARG A 113 6.84 1.22 12.25
N ILE A 114 7.30 2.46 12.12
CA ILE A 114 8.12 3.12 13.15
C ILE A 114 7.33 3.28 14.46
N LEU A 115 6.09 3.79 14.39
CA LEU A 115 5.24 3.96 15.57
C LEU A 115 4.94 2.62 16.26
N ALA A 116 4.67 1.58 15.47
CA ALA A 116 4.46 0.22 15.94
C ALA A 116 5.64 -0.31 16.76
N ILE A 117 6.83 -0.26 16.17
CA ILE A 117 8.04 -0.77 16.82
C ILE A 117 8.37 0.09 18.05
N GLY A 118 8.22 1.41 17.97
CA GLY A 118 8.40 2.32 19.10
C GLY A 118 7.48 1.98 20.29
N ALA A 119 6.21 1.67 20.02
CA ALA A 119 5.24 1.25 21.04
C ALA A 119 5.63 -0.10 21.67
N GLN A 120 5.98 -1.10 20.86
CA GLN A 120 6.44 -2.41 21.34
C GLN A 120 7.68 -2.29 22.25
N MET A 121 8.64 -1.46 21.85
CA MET A 121 9.90 -1.24 22.58
C MET A 121 9.68 -0.50 23.90
N SER A 122 8.80 0.49 23.92
CA SER A 122 8.48 1.26 25.13
C SER A 122 7.92 0.38 26.24
N VAL A 123 7.09 -0.61 25.88
CA VAL A 123 6.49 -1.51 26.88
C VAL A 123 7.44 -2.62 27.29
N ALA A 124 8.24 -3.14 26.36
CA ALA A 124 9.17 -4.22 26.68
C ALA A 124 10.38 -3.76 27.52
N GLY A 125 10.70 -2.45 27.51
CA GLY A 125 11.64 -1.83 28.46
C GLY A 125 13.00 -2.54 28.55
N ASP A 126 13.58 -2.62 29.75
CA ASP A 126 14.88 -3.26 30.00
C ASP A 126 14.85 -4.80 29.90
N THR A 127 13.69 -5.42 29.63
CA THR A 127 13.55 -6.88 29.53
C THR A 127 13.80 -7.43 28.12
N LEU A 128 14.09 -6.55 27.15
CA LEU A 128 14.44 -6.93 25.78
C LEU A 128 15.84 -7.55 25.71
N PRO A 129 15.97 -8.78 25.16
CA PRO A 129 17.28 -9.31 24.79
C PRO A 129 17.97 -8.38 23.80
N GLY A 130 19.29 -8.18 23.95
CA GLY A 130 20.08 -7.25 23.12
C GLY A 130 19.91 -7.48 21.62
N ASP A 131 19.76 -8.73 21.19
CA ASP A 131 19.55 -9.09 19.77
C ASP A 131 18.22 -8.52 19.23
N ARG A 132 17.14 -8.57 20.02
CA ARG A 132 15.84 -8.02 19.63
C ARG A 132 15.85 -6.50 19.61
N PHE A 133 16.56 -5.89 20.55
CA PHE A 133 16.77 -4.45 20.56
C PHE A 133 17.52 -4.00 19.30
N GLN A 134 18.61 -4.68 18.95
CA GLN A 134 19.38 -4.38 17.75
C GLN A 134 18.54 -4.55 16.48
N GLN A 135 17.75 -5.62 16.39
CA GLN A 135 16.86 -5.86 15.25
C GLN A 135 15.79 -4.76 15.13
N ALA A 136 15.19 -4.33 16.26
CA ALA A 136 14.25 -3.21 16.27
C ALA A 136 14.90 -1.89 15.85
N MET A 137 16.14 -1.62 16.27
CA MET A 137 16.91 -0.44 15.84
C MET A 137 17.22 -0.46 14.34
N ILE A 138 17.58 -1.62 13.80
CA ILE A 138 17.78 -1.79 12.35
C ILE A 138 16.47 -1.55 11.60
N ASP A 139 15.37 -2.17 12.04
CA ASP A 139 14.05 -1.98 11.42
C ASP A 139 13.64 -0.48 11.45
N LEU A 140 13.84 0.22 12.57
CA LEU A 140 13.58 1.67 12.65
C LEU A 140 14.46 2.45 11.67
N GLY A 141 15.76 2.17 11.64
CA GLY A 141 16.70 2.84 10.75
C GLY A 141 16.37 2.65 9.28
N VAL A 142 16.00 1.42 8.89
CA VAL A 142 15.58 1.08 7.53
C VAL A 142 14.30 1.83 7.16
N ASN A 143 13.27 1.81 8.02
CA ASN A 143 12.01 2.52 7.74
C ASN A 143 12.23 4.04 7.66
N ALA A 144 13.08 4.62 8.52
CA ALA A 144 13.45 6.03 8.44
C ALA A 144 14.17 6.34 7.12
N GLY A 145 15.10 5.48 6.69
CA GLY A 145 15.77 5.58 5.39
C GLY A 145 14.81 5.53 4.21
N VAL A 146 13.80 4.66 4.26
CA VAL A 146 12.73 4.58 3.25
C VAL A 146 11.95 5.89 3.17
N ILE A 147 11.57 6.49 4.31
CA ILE A 147 10.88 7.80 4.33
C ILE A 147 11.73 8.88 3.68
N LEU A 148 13.03 8.93 3.96
CA LEU A 148 13.94 9.89 3.34
C LEU A 148 14.06 9.68 1.83
N ALA A 149 14.18 8.43 1.37
CA ALA A 149 14.23 8.10 -0.05
C ALA A 149 12.94 8.51 -0.77
N ILE A 150 11.78 8.28 -0.16
CA ILE A 150 10.48 8.70 -0.69
C ILE A 150 10.36 10.23 -0.73
N ALA A 151 10.76 10.92 0.33
CA ALA A 151 10.76 12.38 0.37
C ALA A 151 11.64 12.95 -0.75
N LEU A 152 12.81 12.35 -1.00
CA LEU A 152 13.68 12.70 -2.11
C LEU A 152 13.02 12.42 -3.47
N ALA A 153 12.39 11.26 -3.64
CA ALA A 153 11.70 10.91 -4.89
C ALA A 153 10.54 11.88 -5.19
N LEU A 154 9.72 12.21 -4.18
CA LEU A 154 8.65 13.20 -4.30
C LEU A 154 9.20 14.60 -4.63
N TYR A 155 10.31 14.98 -4.02
CA TYR A 155 10.98 16.25 -4.29
C TYR A 155 11.52 16.33 -5.73
N LEU A 156 12.13 15.26 -6.23
CA LEU A 156 12.59 15.18 -7.63
C LEU A 156 11.40 15.22 -8.61
N LEU A 157 10.33 14.50 -8.31
CA LEU A 157 9.11 14.49 -9.12
C LEU A 157 8.36 15.82 -9.09
N ALA A 158 8.49 16.60 -8.01
CA ALA A 158 7.96 17.96 -7.92
C ALA A 158 8.76 18.97 -8.75
N ARG A 159 10.03 18.68 -9.07
CA ARG A 159 10.93 19.53 -9.85
C ARG A 159 10.87 19.30 -11.35
N HIS A 160 10.16 18.29 -11.82
CA HIS A 160 9.84 18.10 -13.24
C HIS A 160 8.33 18.24 -13.46
N PRO A 161 7.73 19.42 -13.28
CA PRO A 161 6.52 19.74 -14.01
C PRO A 161 6.91 19.79 -15.50
N ASP A 162 6.20 19.03 -16.33
CA ASP A 162 6.47 18.91 -17.75
C ASP A 162 6.79 20.26 -18.38
N SER A 163 7.94 20.35 -19.05
CA SER A 163 8.30 21.45 -19.95
C SER A 163 7.45 21.44 -21.24
N ALA A 164 6.21 20.97 -21.17
CA ALA A 164 5.27 20.92 -22.28
C ALA A 164 4.46 22.22 -22.39
N ALA A 165 5.15 23.34 -22.53
CA ALA A 165 4.64 24.53 -23.21
C ALA A 165 5.84 25.36 -23.67
N PRO A 166 6.17 25.38 -24.98
CA PRO A 166 5.70 26.50 -25.84
C PRO A 166 5.57 26.14 -27.35
N PRO A 167 5.18 27.05 -28.30
CA PRO A 167 4.85 28.48 -28.16
C PRO A 167 3.49 28.93 -28.77
N ARG A 168 2.96 30.02 -28.19
CA ARG A 168 1.95 31.00 -28.66
C ARG A 168 0.64 30.51 -29.28
#